data_AF-A0A316B653-F1
#
_entry.id   AF-A0A316B653-F1
#
_cell.length_a   1.000
_cell.length_b   1.000
_cell.length_c   1.000
_cell.angle_alpha   90.00
_cell.angle_beta   90.00
_cell.angle_gamma   90.00
#
_symmetry.space_group_name_H-M   'P 1'
#
loop_
_entity.id
_entity.type
_entity.pdbx_description
1 polymer ?
#
loop_
_entity_poly.entity_id
_entity_poly.type
_entity_poly.pdbx_seq_one_letter_code
_entity_poly.pdbx_strand_id
1 'polypeptide(L)' 'IGTNVPRRSKFQDEEIDNMENIILSCSKSNSSDAAISTILMEEMPAYFLGQKDLDAVIKIAQDRAQKVLDERG' A
#
# COMPACT_ATOMS: atom_id res chain seq x y z
N ILE A 1 1.24 -44.57 8.03
CA ILE A 1 2.08 -43.68 7.19
C ILE A 1 1.92 -42.28 7.77
N GLY A 2 2.90 -41.80 8.53
CA GLY A 2 2.82 -40.51 9.24
C GLY A 2 3.03 -39.35 8.29
N THR A 3 2.10 -38.41 8.25
CA THR A 3 2.22 -37.19 7.45
C THR A 3 3.22 -36.25 8.13
N ASN A 4 4.36 -36.05 7.48
CA ASN A 4 5.36 -35.06 7.89
C ASN A 4 4.84 -33.68 7.47
N VAL A 5 4.06 -33.04 8.34
CA VAL A 5 3.65 -31.64 8.17
C VAL A 5 4.90 -30.78 8.40
N PRO A 6 5.44 -30.09 7.39
CA PRO A 6 6.59 -29.22 7.62
C PRO A 6 6.18 -28.17 8.65
N ARG A 7 6.98 -28.07 9.73
CA ARG A 7 6.77 -27.04 10.75
C ARG A 7 6.70 -25.71 10.04
N ARG A 8 5.58 -25.00 10.20
CA ARG A 8 5.41 -23.59 9.83
C ARG A 8 6.72 -22.88 10.19
N SER A 9 7.47 -22.42 9.18
CA SER A 9 8.62 -21.55 9.39
C SER A 9 8.14 -20.45 10.31
N LYS A 10 8.71 -20.37 11.52
CA LYS A 10 8.47 -19.21 12.37
C LYS A 10 9.06 -18.04 11.62
N PHE A 11 8.27 -16.99 11.42
CA PHE A 11 8.81 -15.73 10.95
C PHE A 11 9.92 -15.32 11.89
N GLN A 12 11.08 -15.00 11.33
CA GLN A 12 12.18 -14.46 12.10
C GLN A 12 11.80 -13.08 12.62
N ASP A 13 12.38 -12.69 13.74
CA ASP A 13 12.10 -11.40 14.37
C ASP A 13 12.29 -10.24 13.38
N GLU A 14 13.30 -10.33 12.50
CA GLU A 14 13.54 -9.36 11.42
C GLU A 14 12.37 -9.26 10.43
N GLU A 15 11.71 -10.37 10.09
CA GLU A 15 10.55 -10.38 9.19
C GLU A 15 9.33 -9.74 9.87
N ILE A 16 9.19 -9.94 11.18
CA ILE A 16 8.13 -9.34 12.00
C ILE A 16 8.36 -7.83 12.11
N ASP A 17 9.58 -7.40 12.41
CA ASP A 17 9.97 -6.00 12.51
C ASP A 17 9.76 -5.25 11.18
N ASN A 18 10.07 -5.91 10.06
CA ASN A 18 9.85 -5.31 8.74
C ASN A 18 8.35 -5.13 8.45
N MET A 19 7.54 -6.12 8.83
CA MET A 19 6.08 -6.05 8.69
C MET A 19 5.48 -4.97 9.61
N GLU A 20 5.98 -4.84 10.84
CA GLU A 20 5.58 -3.79 11.78
C GLU A 20 5.96 -2.39 11.25
N ASN A 21 7.16 -2.22 10.70
CA ASN A 21 7.58 -0.96 10.10
C ASN A 21 6.71 -0.54 8.91
N ILE A 22 6.29 -1.49 8.06
CA ILE A 22 5.36 -1.22 6.97
C ILE A 22 4.01 -0.74 7.53
N ILE A 23 3.47 -1.41 8.54
CA ILE A 23 2.20 -1.04 9.18
C ILE A 23 2.29 0.35 9.84
N LEU A 24 3.39 0.62 10.57
CA LEU A 24 3.65 1.91 11.20
C LEU A 24 3.86 3.04 10.18
N SER A 25 4.41 2.74 9.01
CA SER A 25 4.51 3.70 7.91
C SER A 25 3.13 4.12 7.38
N CYS A 26 2.20 3.17 7.31
CA CYS A 26 0.81 3.44 6.94
C CYS A 26 0.06 4.22 8.03
N SER A 27 0.39 4.01 9.31
CA SER A 27 -0.28 4.72 10.43
C SER A 27 0.27 6.14 10.65
N LYS A 28 1.54 6.39 10.33
CA LYS A 28 2.16 7.74 10.35
C LYS A 28 1.88 8.55 9.09
N SER A 29 1.40 7.93 8.01
CA SER A 29 0.85 8.64 6.86
C SER A 29 -0.44 9.33 7.31
N ASN A 30 -0.32 10.58 7.75
CA ASN A 30 -1.39 11.48 8.15
C ASN A 30 -2.70 11.17 7.40
N SER A 31 -3.61 10.49 8.09
CA SER A 31 -4.87 9.97 7.58
C SER A 31 -5.90 11.07 7.28
N SER A 32 -5.51 12.26 6.84
CA SER A 32 -6.42 13.40 6.70
C SER A 32 -6.11 14.31 5.52
N ASP A 33 -5.30 13.89 4.56
CA ASP A 33 -5.28 14.63 3.31
C ASP A 33 -6.44 14.18 2.44
N ALA A 34 -7.60 14.83 2.64
CA ALA A 34 -8.83 14.53 1.91
C ALA A 34 -8.60 14.51 0.39
N ALA A 35 -7.66 15.33 -0.12
CA ALA A 35 -7.28 15.33 -1.53
C ALA A 35 -6.58 14.02 -1.94
N ILE A 36 -5.67 13.48 -1.13
CA ILE A 36 -4.98 12.20 -1.42
C ILE A 36 -5.97 11.03 -1.32
N SER A 37 -6.85 11.03 -0.31
CA SER A 37 -7.91 10.02 -0.20
C SER A 37 -8.86 10.03 -1.40
N THR A 38 -9.21 11.22 -1.91
CA THR A 38 -10.01 11.36 -3.13
C THR A 38 -9.28 10.82 -4.35
N ILE A 39 -7.99 11.12 -4.52
CA ILE A 39 -7.17 10.59 -5.63
C ILE A 39 -7.18 9.06 -5.64
N LEU A 40 -7.02 8.42 -4.48
CA LEU A 40 -7.06 6.96 -4.38
C LEU A 40 -8.45 6.41 -4.73
N MET A 41 -9.52 7.04 -4.25
CA MET A 41 -10.88 6.60 -4.54
C MET A 41 -11.24 6.71 -6.03
N GLU A 42 -10.65 7.68 -6.74
CA GLU A 42 -10.87 7.88 -8.17
C GLU A 42 -10.08 6.90 -9.06
N GLU A 43 -8.86 6.53 -8.66
CA GLU A 43 -7.99 5.68 -9.50
C GLU A 43 -8.18 4.17 -9.26
N MET A 44 -8.64 3.78 -8.05
CA MET A 44 -8.85 2.37 -7.69
C MET A 44 -9.90 1.63 -8.54
N PRO A 45 -11.03 2.24 -8.99
CA PRO A 45 -11.99 1.57 -9.85
C PRO A 45 -11.38 1.03 -11.15
N ALA A 46 -10.40 1.73 -11.74
CA ALA A 46 -9.75 1.29 -12.97
C ALA A 46 -8.96 -0.02 -12.79
N TYR A 47 -8.38 -0.23 -11.60
CA TYR A 47 -7.75 -1.50 -11.23
C TYR A 47 -8.79 -2.61 -11.07
N PHE A 48 -9.85 -2.36 -10.31
CA PHE A 48 -10.90 -3.37 -10.07
C PHE A 48 -11.69 -3.74 -11.33
N LEU A 49 -11.81 -2.83 -12.29
CA LEU A 49 -12.41 -3.08 -13.60
C LEU A 49 -11.44 -3.75 -14.59
N GLY A 50 -10.19 -4.01 -14.18
CA GLY A 50 -9.16 -4.60 -15.05
C GLY A 50 -8.73 -3.69 -16.21
N GLN A 51 -9.00 -2.39 -16.13
CA GLN A 51 -8.64 -1.41 -17.15
C GLN A 51 -7.17 -0.96 -17.04
N LYS A 52 -6.60 -1.06 -15.84
CA LYS A 52 -5.21 -0.71 -15.53
C LYS A 52 -4.63 -1.72 -14.55
N ASP A 53 -3.35 -2.06 -14.71
CA ASP A 53 -2.64 -2.83 -13.70
C ASP A 53 -2.38 -1.99 -12.44
N LEU A 54 -2.15 -2.67 -11.31
CA LEU A 54 -1.94 -2.03 -10.02
C LEU A 54 -0.78 -1.02 -10.07
N ASP A 55 0.32 -1.37 -10.73
CA ASP A 55 1.49 -0.49 -10.90
C ASP A 55 1.15 0.80 -11.68
N ALA A 56 0.27 0.71 -12.68
CA ALA A 56 -0.17 1.88 -13.44
C ALA A 56 -1.05 2.80 -12.60
N VAL A 57 -1.95 2.22 -11.80
CA VAL A 57 -2.78 2.97 -10.84
C VAL A 57 -1.93 3.64 -9.77
N ILE A 58 -0.94 2.94 -9.21
CA ILE A 58 -0.01 3.49 -8.21
C ILE A 58 0.77 4.68 -8.78
N LYS A 59 1.34 4.56 -9.99
CA LYS A 59 2.08 5.66 -10.63
C LYS A 59 1.22 6.90 -10.84
N ILE A 60 -0.04 6.73 -11.27
CA ILE A 60 -0.96 7.85 -11.47
C ILE A 60 -1.35 8.48 -10.14
N ALA A 61 -1.71 7.66 -9.14
CA ALA A 61 -2.06 8.16 -7.81
C ALA A 61 -0.89 8.92 -7.17
N GLN A 62 0.34 8.44 -7.33
CA GLN A 62 1.55 9.05 -6.80
C GLN A 62 1.87 10.38 -7.49
N ASP A 63 1.79 10.46 -8.83
CA ASP A 63 1.96 11.72 -9.58
C ASP A 63 0.93 12.78 -9.15
N ARG A 64 -0.34 12.38 -9.01
CA ARG A 64 -1.42 13.27 -8.59
C ARG A 64 -1.26 13.71 -7.14
N ALA A 65 -0.86 12.82 -6.24
CA ALA A 65 -0.60 13.17 -4.85
C ALA A 65 0.60 14.11 -4.73
N GLN A 66 1.66 13.88 -5.50
CA GLN A 66 2.84 14.74 -5.51
C GLN A 66 2.50 16.17 -5.97
N LYS A 67 1.67 16.33 -7.02
CA LYS A 67 1.18 17.65 -7.44
C LYS A 67 0.45 18.41 -6.34
N VAL A 68 -0.43 17.73 -5.60
CA VAL A 68 -1.15 18.34 -4.47
C VAL A 68 -0.18 18.78 -3.36
N LEU A 69 0.87 18.02 -3.11
CA LEU A 69 1.91 18.39 -2.15
C LEU A 69 2.75 19.57 -2.65
N ASP A 70 3.12 19.57 -3.93
CA ASP A 70 3.91 20.63 -4.56
C ASP A 70 3.14 21.97 -4.59
N GLU A 71 1.82 21.95 -4.80
CA GLU A 71 0.95 23.13 -4.76
C GLU A 71 0.77 23.73 -3.35
N ARG A 72 1.08 22.95 -2.31
CA ARG A 72 1.04 23.39 -0.90
C ARG A 72 2.39 23.87 -0.38
N GLY A 73 3.44 23.76 -1.20
CA GLY A 73 4.81 24.23 -0.95
C GLY A 73 4.99 25.70 -1.28
#